data_AF-A0AAJ0AA91-F1
#
_entry.id   AF-A0AAJ0AA91-F1
#
_cell.length_a   1.000
_cell.length_b   1.000
_cell.length_c   1.000
_cell.angle_alpha   90.00
_cell.angle_beta   90.00
_cell.angle_gamma   90.00
#
_symmetry.space_group_name_H-M   'P 1'
#
loop_
_entity.id
_entity.type
_entity.pdbx_description
1 polymer ?
#
loop_
_entity_poly.entity_id
_entity_poly.type
_entity_poly.pdbx_seq_one_letter_code
_entity_poly.pdbx_strand_id
1 'polypeptide(L)'
;MTPSGKGAGDFHNPTEISQLLDRGWECGGFHFQFETFDDVLTNQKSNDIASEYLRQKIRAVVQDPETAELLCPKYPFITKRPFFGHFYYETFNRPNVQLVDISSDKIDLYENGVINGSGEYEVDMVIFALGFDAGTGALSEIDVRGSQGRSLKEF
;
A
#
# COMPACT_ATOMS: atom_id res chain seq x y z
N MET A 1 18.16 11.51 8.45
CA MET A 1 17.12 10.71 9.09
C MET A 1 17.56 10.47 10.52
N THR A 2 16.93 11.18 11.46
CA THR A 2 17.29 11.10 12.89
C THR A 2 16.21 10.26 13.56
N PRO A 3 16.52 9.06 14.07
CA PRO A 3 15.57 8.25 14.82
C PRO A 3 14.99 9.05 15.98
N SER A 4 13.72 8.83 16.32
CA SER A 4 13.06 9.57 17.40
C SER A 4 13.58 9.13 18.77
N GLY A 5 14.19 7.95 18.86
CA GLY A 5 14.61 7.28 20.08
C GLY A 5 13.45 6.79 20.94
N LYS A 6 12.22 6.83 20.41
CA LYS A 6 10.98 6.63 21.18
C LYS A 6 10.01 5.70 20.46
N GLY A 7 9.46 4.75 21.20
CA GLY A 7 8.29 3.99 20.79
C GLY A 7 7.00 4.66 21.27
N ALA A 8 5.84 4.17 20.84
CA ALA A 8 4.55 4.74 21.26
C ALA A 8 4.32 4.65 22.78
N GLY A 9 4.96 3.70 23.47
CA GLY A 9 4.88 3.55 24.93
C GLY A 9 5.60 4.64 25.72
N ASP A 10 6.52 5.37 25.10
CA ASP A 10 7.31 6.42 25.74
C ASP A 10 6.59 7.78 25.77
N PHE A 11 5.44 7.88 25.12
CA PHE A 11 4.60 9.06 25.10
C PHE A 11 3.49 8.94 26.14
N HIS A 12 3.35 9.96 26.99
CA HIS A 12 2.31 10.02 28.02
C HIS A 12 1.13 10.92 27.64
N ASN A 13 1.22 11.61 26.49
CA ASN A 13 0.22 12.55 26.00
C ASN A 13 -0.20 12.19 24.56
N PRO A 14 -1.49 11.91 24.30
CA PRO A 14 -2.00 11.66 22.96
C PRO A 14 -1.73 12.80 21.95
N THR A 15 -1.64 14.04 22.43
CA THR A 15 -1.36 15.21 21.60
C THR A 15 0.05 15.18 21.02
N GLU A 16 1.04 14.72 21.80
CA GLU A 16 2.43 14.60 21.34
C GLU A 16 2.55 13.55 20.23
N ILE A 17 1.81 12.45 20.37
CA ILE A 17 1.72 11.41 19.33
C ILE A 17 1.14 11.99 18.04
N SER A 18 0.02 12.73 18.11
CA SER A 18 -0.57 13.35 16.92
C SER A 18 0.41 14.30 16.22
N GLN A 19 1.06 15.19 16.97
CA GLN A 19 2.02 16.15 16.42
C GLN A 19 3.22 15.47 15.75
N LEU A 20 3.72 14.39 16.34
CA LEU A 20 4.81 13.60 15.76
C LEU A 20 4.39 12.97 14.42
N LEU A 21 3.19 12.39 14.37
CA LEU A 21 2.65 11.75 13.17
C LEU A 21 2.30 12.79 12.09
N ASP A 22 1.76 13.95 12.48
CA ASP A 22 1.51 15.09 11.58
C ASP A 22 2.80 15.60 10.96
N ARG A 23 3.86 15.78 11.76
CA ARG A 23 5.19 16.13 11.23
C ARG A 23 5.69 15.09 10.23
N GLY A 24 5.58 13.80 10.58
CA GLY A 24 6.02 12.70 9.71
C GLY A 24 5.26 12.68 8.38
N TRP A 25 3.96 12.95 8.42
CA TRP A 25 3.08 13.03 7.25
C TRP A 25 3.42 14.24 6.37
N GLU A 26 3.57 15.42 6.97
CA GLU A 26 3.87 16.68 6.26
C GLU A 26 5.25 16.67 5.60
N CYS A 27 6.26 16.08 6.24
CA CYS A 27 7.58 15.90 5.63
C CYS A 27 7.56 14.95 4.42
N GLY A 28 6.56 14.07 4.33
CA GLY A 28 6.39 13.12 3.24
C GLY A 28 7.49 12.07 3.13
N GLY A 29 7.48 11.32 2.02
CA GLY A 29 8.44 10.27 1.76
C GLY A 29 8.60 9.29 2.93
N PHE A 30 9.84 8.89 3.21
CA PHE A 30 10.12 7.91 4.25
C PHE A 30 10.15 8.49 5.68
N HIS A 31 9.86 9.78 5.86
CA HIS A 31 9.90 10.42 7.19
C HIS A 31 8.84 9.85 8.13
N PHE A 32 7.61 9.64 7.65
CA PHE A 32 6.58 8.97 8.46
C PHE A 32 7.01 7.57 8.91
N GLN A 33 7.73 6.84 8.05
CA GLN A 33 8.18 5.48 8.32
C GLN A 33 9.34 5.41 9.33
N PHE A 34 10.33 6.30 9.23
CA PHE A 34 11.57 6.16 10.00
C PHE A 34 11.82 7.25 11.05
N GLU A 35 10.97 8.28 11.12
CA GLU A 35 11.15 9.41 12.06
C GLU A 35 9.94 9.64 12.97
N THR A 36 8.99 8.70 13.00
CA THR A 36 7.88 8.69 13.96
C THR A 36 8.21 7.79 15.14
N PHE A 37 7.89 6.50 15.07
CA PHE A 37 8.24 5.52 16.10
C PHE A 37 9.41 4.65 15.64
N ASP A 38 10.43 4.53 16.47
CA ASP A 38 11.60 3.69 16.18
C ASP A 38 11.26 2.18 16.24
N ASP A 39 10.18 1.83 16.94
CA ASP A 39 9.70 0.46 17.11
C ASP A 39 8.49 0.10 16.24
N VAL A 40 8.14 0.92 15.24
CA VAL A 40 6.95 0.68 14.38
C VAL A 40 7.00 -0.67 13.64
N LEU A 41 8.21 -1.20 13.41
CA LEU A 41 8.45 -2.49 12.75
C LEU A 41 8.39 -3.69 13.69
N THR A 42 8.56 -3.48 14.99
CA THR A 42 8.78 -4.56 15.98
C THR A 42 7.74 -4.56 17.10
N ASN A 43 6.96 -3.49 17.25
CA ASN A 43 5.94 -3.33 18.27
C ASN A 43 4.55 -3.13 17.63
N GLN A 44 3.65 -4.09 17.87
CA GLN A 44 2.29 -4.07 17.33
C GLN A 44 1.52 -2.81 17.74
N LYS A 45 1.67 -2.35 18.99
CA LYS A 45 0.92 -1.18 19.49
C LYS A 45 1.34 0.10 18.76
N SER A 46 2.64 0.31 18.57
CA SER A 46 3.15 1.45 17.80
C SER A 46 2.69 1.39 16.34
N ASN A 47 2.68 0.18 15.76
CA ASN A 47 2.21 -0.04 14.40
C ASN A 47 0.70 0.24 14.25
N ASP A 48 -0.12 -0.20 15.20
CA ASP A 48 -1.57 0.01 15.18
C ASP A 48 -1.90 1.50 15.21
N ILE A 49 -1.20 2.27 16.04
CA ILE A 49 -1.35 3.73 16.13
C ILE A 49 -0.97 4.39 14.79
N ALA A 50 0.20 4.05 14.23
CA ALA A 50 0.63 4.60 12.95
C ALA A 50 -0.31 4.21 11.79
N SER A 51 -0.75 2.94 11.77
CA SER A 51 -1.69 2.41 10.77
C SER A 51 -3.03 3.13 10.84
N GLU A 52 -3.58 3.32 12.03
CA GLU A 52 -4.86 3.99 12.20
C GLU A 52 -4.78 5.47 11.83
N TYR A 53 -3.69 6.14 12.19
CA TYR A 53 -3.44 7.51 11.76
C TYR A 53 -3.45 7.65 10.22
N LEU A 54 -2.79 6.73 9.51
CA LEU A 54 -2.81 6.72 8.04
C LEU A 54 -4.23 6.51 7.49
N ARG A 55 -5.02 5.58 8.07
CA ARG A 55 -6.42 5.37 7.68
C ARG A 55 -7.27 6.61 7.93
N GLN A 56 -7.04 7.33 9.02
CA GLN A 56 -7.72 8.61 9.29
C GLN A 56 -7.39 9.67 8.23
N LYS A 57 -6.13 9.77 7.78
CA LYS A 57 -5.76 10.68 6.68
C LYS A 57 -6.47 10.31 5.38
N ILE A 58 -6.59 9.02 5.06
CA ILE A 58 -7.34 8.55 3.88
C ILE A 58 -8.82 8.95 3.98
N ARG A 59 -9.47 8.64 5.11
CA ARG A 59 -10.88 8.98 5.37
C ARG A 59 -11.15 10.48 5.37
N ALA A 60 -10.17 11.29 5.74
CA ALA A 60 -10.30 12.75 5.70
C ALA A 60 -10.22 13.31 4.27
N VAL A 61 -9.56 12.62 3.35
CA VAL A 61 -9.35 13.06 1.97
C VAL A 61 -10.44 12.54 1.04
N VAL A 62 -10.86 11.27 1.19
CA VAL A 62 -11.86 10.63 0.32
C VAL A 62 -13.26 10.91 0.85
N GLN A 63 -14.11 11.53 0.02
CA GLN A 63 -15.42 12.04 0.42
C GLN A 63 -16.47 10.92 0.56
N ASP A 64 -16.40 9.91 -0.30
CA ASP A 64 -17.29 8.75 -0.20
C ASP A 64 -16.77 7.77 0.88
N PRO A 65 -17.51 7.54 1.97
CA PRO A 65 -17.05 6.70 3.08
C PRO A 65 -16.82 5.23 2.67
N GLU A 66 -17.59 4.70 1.72
CA GLU A 66 -17.41 3.32 1.26
C GLU A 66 -16.10 3.17 0.48
N THR A 67 -15.85 4.07 -0.47
CA THR A 67 -14.56 4.15 -1.19
C THR A 67 -13.39 4.36 -0.23
N ALA A 68 -13.54 5.23 0.77
CA ALA A 68 -12.50 5.48 1.76
C ALA A 68 -12.13 4.21 2.55
N GLU A 69 -13.12 3.42 2.96
CA GLU A 69 -12.90 2.17 3.68
C GLU A 69 -12.25 1.07 2.84
N LEU A 70 -12.58 1.00 1.54
CA LEU A 70 -11.92 0.09 0.60
C LEU A 70 -10.45 0.44 0.39
N LEU A 71 -10.13 1.74 0.34
CA LEU A 71 -8.76 2.24 0.19
C LEU A 71 -7.91 2.08 1.46
N CYS A 72 -8.54 1.88 2.62
CA CYS A 72 -7.84 1.73 3.90
C CYS A 72 -7.18 0.34 4.02
N PRO A 73 -5.85 0.26 4.16
CA PRO A 73 -5.14 -1.02 4.26
C PRO A 73 -5.53 -1.78 5.54
N LYS A 74 -5.81 -3.07 5.37
CA LYS A 74 -6.21 -3.98 6.46
C LYS A 74 -5.03 -4.77 7.05
N TYR A 75 -3.81 -4.52 6.58
CA TYR A 75 -2.57 -5.09 7.10
C TYR A 75 -1.79 -4.05 7.92
N PRO A 76 -0.89 -4.48 8.84
CA PRO A 76 -0.06 -3.55 9.61
C PRO A 76 0.82 -2.71 8.69
N PHE A 77 0.98 -1.42 8.99
CA PHE A 77 1.87 -0.52 8.26
C PHE A 77 3.26 -1.17 8.10
N ILE A 78 3.95 -0.87 7.00
CA ILE A 78 5.33 -1.28 6.71
C ILE A 78 5.62 -2.79 6.56
N THR A 79 4.60 -3.65 6.66
CA THR A 79 4.72 -5.08 6.28
C THR A 79 4.87 -5.26 4.76
N LYS A 80 4.58 -4.20 4.00
CA LYS A 80 4.92 -4.03 2.59
C LYS A 80 5.63 -2.69 2.42
N ARG A 81 6.37 -2.51 1.31
CA ARG A 81 7.00 -1.22 1.00
C ARG A 81 5.90 -0.16 0.83
N PRO A 82 5.92 0.95 1.59
CA PRO A 82 4.90 1.98 1.45
C PRO A 82 5.05 2.73 0.13
N PHE A 83 3.92 3.22 -0.34
CA PHE A 83 3.80 4.01 -1.57
C PHE A 83 3.62 5.48 -1.19
N PHE A 84 4.24 6.36 -1.97
CA PHE A 84 4.06 7.81 -1.83
C PHE A 84 3.48 8.32 -3.13
N GLY A 85 2.39 9.07 -3.05
CA GLY A 85 1.69 9.60 -4.20
C GLY A 85 1.23 11.02 -3.94
N HIS A 86 1.14 11.80 -5.01
CA HIS A 86 0.51 13.11 -4.99
C HIS A 86 -0.90 12.94 -5.53
N PHE A 87 -1.90 13.43 -4.80
CA PHE A 87 -3.31 13.46 -5.22
C PHE A 87 -3.94 12.08 -5.52
N TYR A 88 -3.36 10.99 -5.03
CA TYR A 88 -3.86 9.64 -5.27
C TYR A 88 -5.25 9.44 -4.68
N TYR A 89 -5.45 9.81 -3.41
CA TYR A 89 -6.73 9.65 -2.73
C TYR A 89 -7.78 10.65 -3.24
N GLU A 90 -7.36 11.89 -3.52
CA GLU A 90 -8.19 12.95 -4.09
C GLU A 90 -8.75 12.57 -5.47
N THR A 91 -8.05 11.72 -6.22
CA THR A 91 -8.50 11.23 -7.52
C THR A 91 -9.84 10.51 -7.43
N PHE A 92 -10.12 9.80 -6.32
CA PHE A 92 -11.37 9.08 -6.11
C PHE A 92 -12.58 9.99 -5.81
N ASN A 93 -12.37 11.28 -5.57
CA ASN A 93 -13.47 12.24 -5.41
C ASN A 93 -13.98 12.77 -6.76
N ARG A 94 -13.33 12.42 -7.86
CA ARG A 94 -13.72 12.91 -9.19
C ARG A 94 -14.91 12.11 -9.71
N PRO A 95 -15.89 12.76 -10.36
CA PRO A 95 -17.09 12.06 -10.86
C PRO A 95 -16.80 11.06 -12.00
N ASN A 96 -15.59 11.09 -12.57
CA ASN A 96 -15.16 10.23 -13.66
C ASN A 96 -14.25 9.07 -13.20
N VAL A 97 -14.19 8.81 -11.90
CA VAL A 97 -13.36 7.76 -11.29
C VAL A 97 -14.25 6.85 -10.47
N GLN A 98 -14.11 5.55 -10.67
CA GLN A 98 -14.81 4.53 -9.91
C GLN A 98 -13.77 3.55 -9.34
N LEU A 99 -13.89 3.24 -8.05
CA LEU A 99 -13.17 2.15 -7.42
C LEU A 99 -14.03 0.89 -7.50
N VAL A 100 -13.43 -0.21 -7.94
CA VAL A 100 -14.08 -1.53 -8.00
C VAL A 100 -13.25 -2.48 -7.15
N ASP A 101 -13.86 -3.05 -6.10
CA ASP A 101 -13.24 -4.14 -5.34
C ASP A 101 -13.30 -5.43 -6.16
N ILE A 102 -12.17 -6.10 -6.27
CA ILE A 102 -11.95 -7.31 -7.07
C ILE A 102 -11.46 -8.46 -6.19
N SER A 103 -11.45 -8.29 -4.86
CA SER A 103 -10.88 -9.25 -3.93
C SER A 103 -11.60 -10.60 -3.91
N SER A 104 -12.90 -10.64 -4.22
CA SER A 104 -13.71 -11.85 -4.29
C SER A 104 -13.90 -12.41 -5.70
N ASP A 105 -13.56 -11.63 -6.73
CA ASP A 105 -14.04 -11.85 -8.08
C ASP A 105 -12.90 -12.09 -9.06
N LYS A 106 -13.07 -13.09 -9.93
CA LYS A 106 -12.18 -13.25 -11.08
C LYS A 106 -12.40 -12.08 -12.04
N ILE A 107 -11.31 -11.58 -12.60
CA ILE A 107 -11.32 -10.63 -13.70
C ILE A 107 -11.07 -11.38 -14.99
N ASP A 108 -11.95 -11.18 -15.97
CA ASP A 108 -11.77 -11.64 -17.34
C ASP A 108 -11.83 -10.45 -18.31
N LEU A 109 -11.22 -10.62 -19.48
CA LEU A 109 -11.28 -9.66 -20.58
C LEU A 109 -12.18 -10.20 -21.67
N TYR A 110 -12.95 -9.32 -22.29
CA TYR A 110 -13.75 -9.60 -23.47
C TYR A 110 -13.54 -8.52 -24.53
N GLU A 111 -14.16 -8.68 -25.70
CA GLU A 111 -13.90 -7.83 -26.87
C GLU A 111 -14.02 -6.32 -26.60
N ASN A 112 -14.97 -5.90 -25.77
CA ASN A 112 -15.25 -4.49 -25.50
C ASN A 112 -14.75 -4.00 -24.12
N GLY A 113 -14.12 -4.86 -23.31
CA GLY A 113 -13.60 -4.42 -22.02
C GLY A 113 -13.34 -5.52 -20.99
N VAL A 114 -13.73 -5.22 -19.75
CA VAL A 114 -13.45 -6.04 -18.55
C VAL A 114 -14.76 -6.57 -17.96
N ILE A 115 -14.77 -7.82 -17.51
CA ILE A 115 -15.88 -8.40 -16.76
C ILE A 115 -15.38 -8.94 -15.42
N ASN A 116 -16.14 -8.69 -14.36
CA ASN A 116 -15.96 -9.32 -13.05
C ASN A 116 -17.32 -9.76 -12.47
N GLY A 117 -17.35 -10.25 -11.23
CA GLY A 117 -18.59 -10.68 -10.57
C GLY A 117 -19.60 -9.56 -10.32
N SER A 118 -19.17 -8.29 -10.41
CA SER A 118 -20.03 -7.11 -10.30
C SER A 118 -20.65 -6.69 -11.63
N GLY A 119 -20.14 -7.15 -12.77
CA GLY A 119 -20.69 -6.86 -14.10
C GLY A 119 -19.64 -6.58 -15.17
N GLU A 120 -20.11 -5.97 -16.27
CA GLU A 120 -19.32 -5.61 -17.44
C GLU A 120 -18.93 -4.12 -17.42
N TYR A 121 -17.69 -3.84 -17.78
CA TYR A 121 -17.12 -2.51 -17.90
C TYR A 121 -16.55 -2.34 -19.30
N GLU A 122 -17.25 -1.58 -20.15
CA GLU A 122 -16.75 -1.20 -21.46
C GLU A 122 -15.61 -0.19 -21.33
N VAL A 123 -14.47 -0.45 -21.96
CA VAL A 123 -13.29 0.42 -21.89
C VAL A 123 -12.54 0.45 -23.21
N ASP A 124 -12.02 1.62 -23.58
CA ASP A 124 -11.18 1.79 -24.77
C ASP A 124 -9.75 1.27 -24.57
N MET A 125 -9.28 1.21 -23.31
CA MET A 125 -7.92 0.84 -22.96
C MET A 125 -7.85 0.18 -21.58
N VAL A 126 -7.04 -0.87 -21.48
CA VAL A 126 -6.71 -1.54 -20.22
C VAL A 126 -5.24 -1.30 -19.90
N ILE A 127 -4.97 -0.80 -18.68
CA ILE A 127 -3.60 -0.58 -18.17
C ILE A 127 -3.28 -1.66 -17.13
N PHE A 128 -2.30 -2.52 -17.42
CA PHE A 128 -1.87 -3.58 -16.51
C PHE A 128 -0.84 -3.08 -15.48
N ALA A 129 -1.32 -2.58 -14.34
CA ALA A 129 -0.49 -2.20 -13.19
C ALA A 129 -0.30 -3.37 -12.20
N LEU A 130 0.03 -4.57 -12.72
CA LEU A 130 0.01 -5.84 -11.96
C LEU A 130 1.28 -6.13 -11.15
N GLY A 131 2.30 -5.28 -11.24
CA GLY A 131 3.60 -5.51 -10.62
C GLY A 131 4.47 -6.51 -11.40
N PHE A 132 5.42 -7.14 -10.69
CA PHE A 132 6.41 -8.05 -11.26
C PHE A 132 6.62 -9.26 -10.34
N ASP A 133 7.08 -10.37 -10.91
CA ASP A 133 7.63 -11.48 -10.14
C ASP A 133 9.00 -11.06 -9.56
N ALA A 134 8.99 -10.67 -8.28
CA ALA A 134 10.13 -10.09 -7.60
C ALA A 134 10.97 -11.17 -6.90
N GLY A 135 12.28 -11.15 -7.15
CA GLY A 135 13.26 -12.03 -6.50
C GLY A 135 13.82 -13.09 -7.44
N THR A 136 12.99 -14.07 -7.82
CA THR A 136 13.42 -15.19 -8.65
C THR A 136 12.97 -15.09 -10.11
N GLY A 137 11.87 -14.39 -10.41
CA GLY A 137 11.28 -14.35 -11.76
C GLY A 137 12.30 -14.11 -12.88
N ALA A 138 13.04 -13.00 -12.83
CA ALA A 138 14.02 -12.67 -13.86
C ALA A 138 15.18 -13.69 -13.99
N LEU A 139 15.57 -14.35 -12.89
CA LEU A 139 16.60 -15.39 -12.92
C LEU A 139 16.07 -16.71 -13.49
N SER A 140 14.79 -17.02 -13.23
CA SER A 140 14.10 -18.21 -13.72
C SER A 140 13.76 -18.17 -15.22
N GLU A 141 13.77 -16.99 -15.83
CA GLU A 141 13.58 -16.79 -17.28
C GLU A 141 14.87 -17.03 -18.09
N ILE A 142 16.03 -17.06 -17.43
CA ILE A 142 17.32 -17.36 -18.05
C ILE A 142 17.67 -18.82 -17.75
N ASP A 143 18.12 -19.59 -18.77
CA ASP A 143 18.63 -20.96 -18.55
C ASP A 143 20.03 -20.90 -17.91
N VAL A 144 20.08 -20.53 -16.63
CA VAL A 144 21.30 -20.54 -15.82
C VAL A 144 21.54 -21.95 -15.31
N ARG A 145 22.68 -22.53 -15.69
CA ARG A 145 23.10 -23.86 -15.24
C ARG A 145 24.37 -23.80 -14.43
N GLY A 146 24.38 -24.52 -13.30
CA GLY A 146 25.57 -24.67 -12.47
C GLY A 146 26.61 -25.61 -13.10
N SER A 147 27.78 -25.74 -12.46
CA SER A 147 28.89 -26.58 -12.92
C SER A 147 28.56 -28.08 -13.08
N GLN A 148 27.49 -28.55 -12.43
CA GLN A 148 26.98 -29.92 -12.53
C GLN A 148 25.81 -30.06 -13.51
N GLY A 149 25.57 -29.06 -14.37
CA GLY A 149 24.52 -29.07 -15.39
C GLY A 149 23.09 -28.90 -14.88
N ARG A 150 22.89 -28.73 -13.57
CA ARG A 150 21.58 -28.52 -12.94
C ARG A 150 21.07 -27.10 -13.19
N SER A 151 19.77 -26.98 -13.46
CA SER A 151 19.09 -25.71 -13.69
C SER A 151 18.88 -24.96 -12.38
N LEU A 152 19.12 -23.65 -12.37
CA LEU A 152 18.78 -22.78 -11.24
C LEU A 152 17.26 -22.76 -10.97
N LYS A 153 16.43 -22.98 -12.00
CA LYS A 153 14.96 -22.99 -11.88
C LYS A 153 14.41 -24.19 -11.10
N GLU A 154 15.20 -25.25 -10.96
CA GLU A 154 14.80 -26.51 -10.31
C GLU A 154 15.20 -26.60 -8.82
N PHE A 155 15.93 -25.60 -8.32
CA PHE A 155 16.30 -25.47 -6.90
C PHE A 155 15.29 -24.62 -6.14
#